data_AF-A0AAP5Q296-F1
#
_entry.id   AF-A0AAP5Q296-F1
#
_cell.length_a   1.000
_cell.length_b   1.000
_cell.length_c   1.000
_cell.angle_alpha   90.00
_cell.angle_beta   90.00
_cell.angle_gamma   90.00
#
_symmetry.space_group_name_H-M   'P 1'
#
loop_
_entity.id
_entity.type
_entity.pdbx_description
1 polymer ?
#
loop_
_entity_poly.entity_id
_entity_poly.type
_entity_poly.pdbx_seq_one_letter_code
_entity_poly.pdbx_strand_id
1 'polypeptide(L)'
;MSQPLIEYVTGNTPSWAQDTIRNWEKVFTRHGAVDTMQFVIREVFEPMSQIDMREVVGQWDHYAGQTWLDAATDPQYKPSKMCDAFRKYDENPSYYFSGELENGICLSSLNGGPWFSDSGGNHRTIVAKFACERTFGETDIYPQISGVLKHHYVADLEALDLFTKLLPFRDQGIHATVERGQMKDSRTSGKHVIDYELAFFVWDSRFGDDARSQWLSPQQFRHFARHVLRRNGQLTRLDRLQHYWLQFGRNDSGSLIYKN
;
A
#
# COMPACT_ATOMS: atom_id res chain seq x y z
N MET A 1 -38.80 16.20 6.98
CA MET A 1 -37.52 16.08 6.24
C MET A 1 -36.43 15.96 7.27
N SER A 2 -35.59 14.95 7.16
CA SER A 2 -34.45 14.78 8.06
C SER A 2 -33.51 15.99 7.92
N GLN A 3 -32.95 16.47 9.03
CA GLN A 3 -31.98 17.58 9.04
C GLN A 3 -30.85 17.33 8.01
N PRO A 4 -30.37 18.35 7.25
CA PRO A 4 -29.23 18.20 6.35
C PRO A 4 -28.01 17.59 7.05
N LEU A 5 -27.27 16.69 6.38
CA LEU A 5 -26.17 15.97 7.02
C LEU A 5 -25.09 16.91 7.56
N ILE A 6 -24.78 18.00 6.86
CA ILE A 6 -23.74 18.94 7.31
C ILE A 6 -24.11 19.61 8.64
N GLU A 7 -25.40 19.90 8.87
CA GLU A 7 -25.85 20.46 10.14
C GLU A 7 -25.83 19.41 11.26
N TYR A 8 -26.08 18.14 10.94
CA TYR A 8 -25.87 17.05 11.89
C TYR A 8 -24.40 16.94 12.30
N VAL A 9 -23.46 17.02 11.35
CA VAL A 9 -22.01 16.93 11.60
C VAL A 9 -21.53 18.01 12.56
N THR A 10 -22.01 19.24 12.39
CA THR A 10 -21.61 20.37 13.23
C THR A 10 -22.35 20.42 14.58
N GLY A 11 -23.59 19.91 14.64
CA GLY A 11 -24.38 19.85 15.87
C GLY A 11 -24.10 18.63 16.76
N ASN A 12 -23.68 17.51 16.17
CA ASN A 12 -23.45 16.21 16.83
C ASN A 12 -22.07 15.67 16.43
N THR A 13 -21.03 16.45 16.66
CA THR A 13 -19.67 16.11 16.24
C THR A 13 -19.16 14.84 16.95
N PRO A 14 -18.86 13.77 16.20
CA PRO A 14 -18.32 12.54 16.76
C PRO A 14 -16.91 12.76 17.32
N SER A 15 -16.53 12.01 18.35
CA SER A 15 -15.21 12.14 18.99
C SER A 15 -14.05 11.88 18.02
N TRP A 16 -14.20 10.92 17.11
CA TRP A 16 -13.21 10.61 16.07
C TRP A 16 -13.10 11.69 14.99
N ALA A 17 -14.04 12.66 14.91
CA ALA A 17 -14.02 13.66 13.85
C ALA A 17 -12.81 14.61 13.96
N GLN A 18 -12.23 14.72 15.14
CA GLN A 18 -10.99 15.48 15.39
C GLN A 18 -9.72 14.70 15.03
N ASP A 19 -9.84 13.40 14.71
CA ASP A 19 -8.68 12.62 14.28
C ASP A 19 -8.20 13.10 12.92
N THR A 20 -6.87 13.17 12.76
CA THR A 20 -6.24 13.51 11.48
C THR A 20 -6.42 12.37 10.47
N ILE A 21 -6.90 12.71 9.28
CA ILE A 21 -6.96 11.83 8.12
C ILE A 21 -5.53 11.42 7.77
N ARG A 22 -5.22 10.13 7.92
CA ARG A 22 -3.88 9.61 7.65
C ARG A 22 -3.58 9.66 6.14
N ASN A 23 -2.33 9.95 5.79
CA ASN A 23 -1.89 9.93 4.39
C ASN A 23 -1.44 8.51 4.00
N TRP A 24 -2.05 7.96 2.94
CA TRP A 24 -1.70 6.65 2.38
C TRP A 24 -0.23 6.52 1.99
N GLU A 25 0.41 7.57 1.46
CA GLU A 25 1.82 7.51 1.03
C GLU A 25 2.82 7.27 2.17
N LYS A 26 2.42 7.58 3.41
CA LYS A 26 3.23 7.28 4.59
C LYS A 26 3.23 5.79 4.95
N VAL A 27 2.26 5.03 4.44
CA VAL A 27 2.13 3.57 4.65
C VAL A 27 2.55 2.80 3.41
N PHE A 28 2.21 3.33 2.23
CA PHE A 28 2.46 2.70 0.95
C PHE A 28 3.08 3.73 0.00
N THR A 29 4.40 3.80 0.02
CA THR A 29 5.16 4.77 -0.78
C THR A 29 5.17 4.31 -2.23
N ARG A 30 4.40 5.01 -3.08
CA ARG A 30 4.36 4.83 -4.55
C ARG A 30 5.32 5.75 -5.31
N HIS A 31 5.80 6.80 -4.64
CA HIS A 31 6.63 7.84 -5.22
C HIS A 31 7.88 8.00 -4.35
N GLY A 32 9.05 7.66 -4.89
CA GLY A 32 10.31 7.73 -4.15
C GLY A 32 11.43 6.95 -4.81
N ALA A 33 12.58 6.86 -4.12
CA ALA A 33 13.72 6.06 -4.57
C ALA A 33 13.42 4.55 -4.58
N VAL A 34 12.45 4.12 -3.78
CA VAL A 34 11.93 2.75 -3.74
C VAL A 34 10.41 2.83 -3.77
N ASP A 35 9.81 2.16 -4.75
CA ASP A 35 8.36 2.06 -4.89
C ASP A 35 7.88 0.72 -4.29
N THR A 36 6.98 0.81 -3.32
CA THR A 36 6.39 -0.35 -2.62
C THR A 36 5.66 -1.28 -3.60
N MET A 37 5.10 -0.74 -4.70
CA MET A 37 4.44 -1.55 -5.75
C MET A 37 5.37 -2.59 -6.35
N GLN A 38 6.68 -2.32 -6.42
CA GLN A 38 7.66 -3.28 -6.95
C GLN A 38 7.82 -4.52 -6.05
N PHE A 39 7.37 -4.46 -4.80
CA PHE A 39 7.47 -5.53 -3.80
C PHE A 39 6.11 -6.20 -3.51
N VAL A 40 5.06 -5.80 -4.21
CA VAL A 40 3.74 -6.43 -4.09
C VAL A 40 3.79 -7.83 -4.70
N ILE A 41 3.49 -8.85 -3.91
CA ILE A 41 3.43 -10.26 -4.32
C ILE A 41 2.01 -10.72 -4.64
N ARG A 42 0.99 -9.97 -4.21
CA ARG A 42 -0.40 -10.25 -4.54
C ARG A 42 -1.26 -9.00 -4.53
N GLU A 43 -2.14 -8.89 -5.52
CA GLU A 43 -3.21 -7.89 -5.60
C GLU A 43 -4.55 -8.62 -5.57
N VAL A 44 -5.49 -8.13 -4.75
CA VAL A 44 -6.86 -8.64 -4.68
C VAL A 44 -7.82 -7.49 -4.88
N PHE A 45 -8.57 -7.53 -5.99
CA PHE A 45 -9.62 -6.57 -6.30
C PHE A 45 -10.99 -7.18 -5.98
N GLU A 46 -11.78 -6.46 -5.20
CA GLU A 46 -13.11 -6.88 -4.78
C GLU A 46 -14.12 -5.78 -5.17
N PRO A 47 -14.68 -5.83 -6.39
CA PRO A 47 -15.70 -4.87 -6.81
C PRO A 47 -17.00 -5.12 -6.04
N MET A 48 -17.85 -4.08 -5.96
CA MET A 48 -19.17 -4.14 -5.31
C MET A 48 -19.13 -4.66 -3.86
N SER A 49 -18.05 -4.36 -3.15
CA SER A 49 -17.83 -4.79 -1.78
C SER A 49 -18.60 -3.95 -0.77
N GLN A 50 -18.65 -4.45 0.46
CA GLN A 50 -19.14 -3.71 1.63
C GLN A 50 -17.99 -3.33 2.56
N ILE A 51 -18.07 -2.20 3.24
CA ILE A 51 -17.06 -1.74 4.19
C ILE A 51 -17.68 -1.10 5.42
N ASP A 52 -17.07 -1.35 6.57
CA ASP A 52 -17.27 -0.58 7.78
C ASP A 52 -16.41 0.70 7.73
N MET A 53 -17.05 1.86 7.72
CA MET A 53 -16.36 3.15 7.62
C MET A 53 -15.47 3.48 8.82
N ARG A 54 -15.56 2.74 9.93
CA ARG A 54 -14.62 2.84 11.06
C ARG A 54 -13.25 2.30 10.70
N GLU A 55 -13.18 1.34 9.79
CA GLU A 55 -11.90 0.76 9.32
C GLU A 55 -11.16 1.68 8.32
N VAL A 56 -11.84 2.71 7.80
CA VAL A 56 -11.24 3.71 6.90
C VAL A 56 -10.62 4.84 7.71
N VAL A 57 -9.30 4.90 7.71
CA VAL A 57 -8.51 5.79 8.61
C VAL A 57 -7.84 6.95 7.88
N GLY A 58 -7.86 6.94 6.56
CA GLY A 58 -7.05 7.87 5.79
C GLY A 58 -7.40 7.91 4.31
N GLN A 59 -6.64 8.71 3.59
CA GLN A 59 -6.79 8.91 2.16
C GLN A 59 -5.42 9.17 1.49
N TRP A 60 -5.36 9.05 0.18
CA TRP A 60 -4.22 9.53 -0.60
C TRP A 60 -4.37 11.02 -0.94
N ASP A 61 -3.40 11.83 -0.51
CA ASP A 61 -3.20 13.25 -0.82
C ASP A 61 -4.35 14.19 -0.37
N HIS A 62 -5.44 14.27 -1.14
CA HIS A 62 -6.49 15.29 -1.09
C HIS A 62 -6.77 15.93 0.29
N TYR A 63 -7.46 15.22 1.19
CA TYR A 63 -7.83 15.71 2.52
C TYR A 63 -6.88 15.20 3.61
N ALA A 64 -5.83 14.45 3.24
CA ALA A 64 -4.91 13.88 4.19
C ALA A 64 -4.15 14.98 4.93
N GLY A 65 -3.98 14.81 6.24
CA GLY A 65 -3.38 15.83 7.12
C GLY A 65 -4.39 16.81 7.74
N GLN A 66 -5.62 16.93 7.22
CA GLN A 66 -6.72 17.61 7.93
C GLN A 66 -7.40 16.68 8.94
N THR A 67 -8.13 17.23 9.90
CA THR A 67 -9.09 16.43 10.67
C THR A 67 -10.27 16.03 9.78
N TRP A 68 -11.00 14.98 10.16
CA TRP A 68 -12.22 14.60 9.43
C TRP A 68 -13.29 15.70 9.46
N LEU A 69 -13.39 16.43 10.58
CA LEU A 69 -14.30 17.56 10.72
C LEU A 69 -13.91 18.70 9.77
N ASP A 70 -12.65 19.13 9.80
CA ASP A 70 -12.18 20.20 8.92
C ASP A 70 -12.38 19.81 7.44
N ALA A 71 -12.11 18.56 7.08
CA ALA A 71 -12.35 18.10 5.72
C ALA A 71 -13.84 18.17 5.31
N ALA A 72 -14.78 18.07 6.26
CA ALA A 72 -16.21 18.24 6.00
C ALA A 72 -16.66 19.71 5.97
N THR A 73 -16.12 20.56 6.85
CA THR A 73 -16.61 21.93 7.06
C THR A 73 -15.78 23.01 6.37
N ASP A 74 -14.45 22.83 6.31
CA ASP A 74 -13.48 23.71 5.66
C ASP A 74 -12.42 22.90 4.85
N PRO A 75 -12.86 22.20 3.79
CA PRO A 75 -12.01 21.31 3.01
C PRO A 75 -10.84 22.03 2.32
N GLN A 76 -9.61 21.58 2.52
CA GLN A 76 -8.45 22.12 1.78
C GLN A 76 -8.48 21.76 0.29
N TYR A 77 -9.19 20.70 -0.10
CA TYR A 77 -9.22 20.19 -1.46
C TYR A 77 -10.62 20.22 -2.06
N LYS A 78 -10.77 20.93 -3.19
CA LYS A 78 -12.02 21.07 -3.96
C LYS A 78 -13.27 21.30 -3.08
N PRO A 79 -13.40 22.45 -2.37
CA PRO A 79 -14.55 22.73 -1.51
C PRO A 79 -15.91 22.54 -2.17
N SER A 80 -16.06 22.98 -3.42
CA SER A 80 -17.31 22.82 -4.18
C SER A 80 -17.72 21.36 -4.35
N LYS A 81 -16.76 20.44 -4.52
CA LYS A 81 -17.03 19.00 -4.63
C LYS A 81 -17.47 18.41 -3.30
N MET A 82 -16.97 18.92 -2.17
CA MET A 82 -17.43 18.50 -0.86
C MET A 82 -18.88 18.94 -0.64
N CYS A 83 -19.19 20.22 -0.88
CA CYS A 83 -20.56 20.74 -0.77
C CYS A 83 -21.54 19.96 -1.66
N ASP A 84 -21.15 19.68 -2.91
CA ASP A 84 -21.95 18.85 -3.82
C ASP A 84 -22.16 17.43 -3.28
N ALA A 85 -21.17 16.84 -2.60
CA ALA A 85 -21.27 15.50 -2.05
C ALA A 85 -22.27 15.42 -0.90
N PHE A 86 -22.26 16.41 0.01
CA PHE A 86 -23.27 16.53 1.07
C PHE A 86 -24.67 16.75 0.50
N ARG A 87 -24.83 17.69 -0.45
CA ARG A 87 -26.13 17.92 -1.10
C ARG A 87 -26.68 16.66 -1.77
N LYS A 88 -25.84 15.93 -2.51
CA LYS A 88 -26.24 14.67 -3.17
C LYS A 88 -26.63 13.58 -2.18
N TYR A 89 -25.96 13.53 -1.02
CA TYR A 89 -26.38 12.64 0.05
C TYR A 89 -27.78 13.01 0.55
N ASP A 90 -28.03 14.29 0.84
CA ASP A 90 -29.34 14.73 1.32
C ASP A 90 -30.46 14.47 0.30
N GLU A 91 -30.16 14.57 -1.00
CA GLU A 91 -31.08 14.22 -2.10
C GLU A 91 -31.33 12.70 -2.23
N ASN A 92 -30.31 11.88 -1.98
CA ASN A 92 -30.39 10.42 -2.14
C ASN A 92 -29.47 9.66 -1.16
N PRO A 93 -29.88 9.47 0.11
CA PRO A 93 -29.05 8.79 1.10
C PRO A 93 -28.80 7.31 0.78
N SER A 94 -29.75 6.64 0.12
CA SER A 94 -29.66 5.20 -0.18
C SER A 94 -28.52 4.87 -1.14
N TYR A 95 -28.00 5.85 -1.89
CA TYR A 95 -26.84 5.71 -2.79
C TYR A 95 -25.64 5.01 -2.13
N TYR A 96 -25.41 5.26 -0.84
CA TYR A 96 -24.28 4.70 -0.11
C TYR A 96 -24.53 3.28 0.45
N PHE A 97 -25.79 2.89 0.59
CA PHE A 97 -26.18 1.72 1.37
C PHE A 97 -26.84 0.62 0.54
N SER A 98 -27.49 0.96 -0.59
CA SER A 98 -28.28 0.01 -1.38
C SER A 98 -27.44 -1.10 -2.03
N GLY A 99 -26.20 -0.79 -2.44
CA GLY A 99 -25.33 -1.72 -3.14
C GLY A 99 -25.79 -2.06 -4.56
N GLU A 100 -26.79 -1.35 -5.10
CA GLU A 100 -27.29 -1.57 -6.46
C GLU A 100 -26.29 -1.10 -7.54
N LEU A 101 -25.48 -0.10 -7.22
CA LEU A 101 -24.47 0.48 -8.10
C LEU A 101 -23.14 0.67 -7.36
N GLU A 102 -22.06 0.75 -8.13
CA GLU A 102 -20.77 1.15 -7.58
C GLU A 102 -20.83 2.62 -7.12
N ASN A 103 -20.47 2.86 -5.86
CA ASN A 103 -20.56 4.19 -5.25
C ASN A 103 -19.32 5.05 -5.55
N GLY A 104 -18.38 4.55 -6.36
CA GLY A 104 -17.14 5.20 -6.79
C GLY A 104 -16.15 5.51 -5.68
N ILE A 105 -16.31 4.92 -4.50
CA ILE A 105 -15.30 4.89 -3.45
C ILE A 105 -14.36 3.73 -3.73
N CYS A 106 -13.08 4.06 -3.91
CA CYS A 106 -12.00 3.09 -4.07
C CYS A 106 -11.16 3.07 -2.80
N LEU A 107 -11.00 1.90 -2.20
CA LEU A 107 -10.30 1.70 -0.94
C LEU A 107 -9.12 0.76 -1.13
N SER A 108 -7.96 1.15 -0.59
CA SER A 108 -6.77 0.32 -0.58
C SER A 108 -6.30 -0.03 0.82
N SER A 109 -5.74 -1.24 0.95
CA SER A 109 -5.10 -1.75 2.17
C SER A 109 -3.78 -2.43 1.81
N LEU A 110 -2.81 -2.37 2.72
CA LEU A 110 -1.53 -3.07 2.62
C LEU A 110 -1.43 -4.12 3.73
N ASN A 111 -1.16 -5.38 3.37
CA ASN A 111 -0.88 -6.48 4.30
C ASN A 111 -1.92 -6.67 5.42
N GLY A 112 -3.19 -6.40 5.14
CA GLY A 112 -4.29 -6.52 6.13
C GLY A 112 -4.34 -5.37 7.13
N GLY A 113 -3.63 -4.28 6.86
CA GLY A 113 -3.73 -3.04 7.61
C GLY A 113 -5.06 -2.30 7.40
N PRO A 114 -5.17 -1.06 7.91
CA PRO A 114 -6.39 -0.28 7.79
C PRO A 114 -6.63 0.18 6.35
N TRP A 115 -7.85 0.64 6.08
CA TRP A 115 -8.25 1.08 4.74
C TRP A 115 -8.01 2.58 4.52
N PHE A 116 -7.63 2.91 3.29
CA PHE A 116 -7.43 4.28 2.83
C PHE A 116 -8.22 4.48 1.55
N SER A 117 -8.87 5.63 1.36
CA SER A 117 -9.39 5.94 0.03
C SER A 117 -8.27 6.37 -0.90
N ASP A 118 -8.08 5.66 -2.00
CA ASP A 118 -7.08 5.97 -3.00
C ASP A 118 -7.71 5.91 -4.40
N SER A 119 -7.24 6.75 -5.33
CA SER A 119 -7.70 6.78 -6.73
C SER A 119 -9.17 7.20 -7.02
N GLY A 120 -10.06 7.31 -6.02
CA GLY A 120 -11.44 7.73 -6.26
C GLY A 120 -12.31 7.90 -5.00
N GLY A 121 -13.28 8.83 -5.06
CA GLY A 121 -14.33 8.94 -4.04
C GLY A 121 -13.93 9.56 -2.70
N ASN A 122 -12.82 10.30 -2.61
CA ASN A 122 -12.34 10.89 -1.35
C ASN A 122 -13.37 11.78 -0.62
N HIS A 123 -14.14 12.61 -1.35
CA HIS A 123 -15.23 13.41 -0.77
C HIS A 123 -16.41 12.52 -0.32
N ARG A 124 -16.74 11.50 -1.10
CA ARG A 124 -17.78 10.51 -0.77
C ARG A 124 -17.41 9.71 0.46
N THR A 125 -16.12 9.42 0.66
CA THR A 125 -15.59 8.71 1.84
C THR A 125 -15.83 9.52 3.12
N ILE A 126 -15.61 10.84 3.08
CA ILE A 126 -15.87 11.72 4.23
C ILE A 126 -17.37 11.76 4.54
N VAL A 127 -18.20 12.02 3.52
CA VAL A 127 -19.67 12.03 3.66
C VAL A 127 -20.19 10.69 4.19
N ALA A 128 -19.72 9.57 3.64
CA ALA A 128 -20.10 8.23 4.07
C ALA A 128 -19.79 7.97 5.55
N LYS A 129 -18.63 8.42 6.04
CA LYS A 129 -18.22 8.23 7.44
C LYS A 129 -19.19 8.93 8.39
N PHE A 130 -19.55 10.18 8.10
CA PHE A 130 -20.53 10.94 8.87
C PHE A 130 -21.97 10.43 8.71
N ALA A 131 -22.34 9.95 7.51
CA ALA A 131 -23.63 9.34 7.26
C ALA A 131 -23.82 8.05 8.09
N CYS A 132 -22.81 7.17 8.12
CA CYS A 132 -22.83 5.98 8.98
C CYS A 132 -22.99 6.34 10.46
N GLU A 133 -22.28 7.37 10.92
CA GLU A 133 -22.35 7.83 12.30
C GLU A 133 -23.73 8.40 12.67
N ARG A 134 -24.34 9.16 11.76
CA ARG A 134 -25.72 9.62 11.93
C ARG A 134 -26.68 8.45 12.07
N THR A 135 -26.63 7.50 11.13
CA THR A 135 -27.48 6.31 11.18
C THR A 135 -27.26 5.53 12.46
N PHE A 136 -26.02 5.41 12.92
CA PHE A 136 -25.69 4.77 14.20
C PHE A 136 -26.32 5.51 15.38
N GLY A 137 -26.21 6.84 15.44
CA GLY A 137 -26.86 7.65 16.48
C GLY A 137 -28.40 7.54 16.48
N GLU A 138 -29.01 7.36 15.31
CA GLU A 138 -30.46 7.24 15.16
C GLU A 138 -30.99 5.81 15.41
N THR A 139 -30.18 4.77 15.16
CA THR A 139 -30.65 3.37 15.12
C THR A 139 -29.91 2.41 16.05
N ASP A 140 -28.81 2.83 16.66
CA ASP A 140 -27.86 2.01 17.43
C ASP A 140 -27.22 0.86 16.63
N ILE A 141 -27.34 0.89 15.30
CA ILE A 141 -26.73 -0.08 14.38
C ILE A 141 -25.82 0.67 13.42
N TYR A 142 -24.52 0.36 13.44
CA TYR A 142 -23.55 0.98 12.54
C TYR A 142 -23.66 0.36 11.14
N PRO A 143 -24.11 1.09 10.10
CA PRO A 143 -24.34 0.51 8.79
C PRO A 143 -23.02 0.31 8.03
N GLN A 144 -23.01 -0.67 7.13
CA GLN A 144 -21.94 -0.83 6.15
C GLN A 144 -22.26 -0.07 4.87
N ILE A 145 -21.24 0.55 4.29
CA ILE A 145 -21.33 1.16 2.96
C ILE A 145 -21.20 0.06 1.92
N SER A 146 -22.11 0.01 0.96
CA SER A 146 -22.18 -1.01 -0.09
C SER A 146 -21.75 -0.43 -1.44
N GLY A 147 -21.21 -1.27 -2.31
CA GLY A 147 -20.81 -0.86 -3.66
C GLY A 147 -19.44 -0.19 -3.75
N VAL A 148 -18.55 -0.44 -2.78
CA VAL A 148 -17.16 0.09 -2.84
C VAL A 148 -16.26 -0.85 -3.66
N LEU A 149 -15.21 -0.30 -4.27
CA LEU A 149 -14.11 -1.09 -4.80
C LEU A 149 -13.04 -1.24 -3.72
N LYS A 150 -12.75 -2.46 -3.29
CA LYS A 150 -11.61 -2.74 -2.41
C LYS A 150 -10.44 -3.29 -3.20
N HIS A 151 -9.26 -2.77 -2.92
CA HIS A 151 -8.00 -3.25 -3.46
C HIS A 151 -7.03 -3.58 -2.32
N HIS A 152 -6.73 -4.85 -2.15
CA HIS A 152 -5.80 -5.32 -1.14
C HIS A 152 -4.46 -5.68 -1.77
N TYR A 153 -3.41 -5.01 -1.30
CA TYR A 153 -2.03 -5.31 -1.66
C TYR A 153 -1.40 -6.19 -0.57
N VAL A 154 -0.78 -7.29 -0.99
CA VAL A 154 0.15 -8.04 -0.16
C VAL A 154 1.56 -7.78 -0.69
N ALA A 155 2.43 -7.20 0.13
CA ALA A 155 3.81 -6.90 -0.22
C ALA A 155 4.81 -7.60 0.70
N ASP A 156 5.96 -7.96 0.12
CA ASP A 156 7.10 -8.51 0.82
C ASP A 156 7.88 -7.40 1.53
N LEU A 157 7.35 -6.94 2.67
CA LEU A 157 7.92 -5.81 3.43
C LEU A 157 9.33 -6.08 3.95
N GLU A 158 9.67 -7.35 4.17
CA GLU A 158 11.03 -7.71 4.56
C GLU A 158 12.00 -7.52 3.41
N ALA A 159 11.65 -8.00 2.20
CA ALA A 159 12.49 -7.77 1.03
C ALA A 159 12.62 -6.27 0.73
N LEU A 160 11.54 -5.51 0.86
CA LEU A 160 11.54 -4.04 0.73
C LEU A 160 12.49 -3.37 1.72
N ASP A 161 12.40 -3.70 3.01
CA ASP A 161 13.26 -3.15 4.05
C ASP A 161 14.74 -3.45 3.78
N LEU A 162 15.06 -4.70 3.45
CA LEU A 162 16.42 -5.12 3.11
C LEU A 162 16.95 -4.42 1.86
N PHE A 163 16.12 -4.30 0.81
CA PHE A 163 16.47 -3.58 -0.41
C PHE A 163 16.77 -2.11 -0.13
N THR A 164 15.91 -1.46 0.66
CA THR A 164 16.07 -0.06 1.05
C THR A 164 17.36 0.16 1.84
N LYS A 165 17.68 -0.75 2.77
CA LYS A 165 18.92 -0.73 3.54
C LYS A 165 20.18 -1.02 2.72
N LEU A 166 20.04 -1.67 1.56
CA LEU A 166 21.16 -1.89 0.65
C LEU A 166 21.48 -0.67 -0.22
N LEU A 167 20.54 0.25 -0.45
CA LEU A 167 20.76 1.42 -1.31
C LEU A 167 22.01 2.25 -0.96
N PRO A 168 22.35 2.52 0.32
CA PRO A 168 23.56 3.27 0.67
C PRO A 168 24.88 2.58 0.28
N PHE A 169 24.86 1.28 -0.05
CA PHE A 169 26.04 0.52 -0.46
C PHE A 169 26.28 0.55 -1.98
N ARG A 170 25.47 1.30 -2.74
CA ARG A 170 25.62 1.44 -4.19
C ARG A 170 27.01 1.94 -4.58
N ASP A 171 27.48 2.99 -3.91
CA ASP A 171 28.81 3.56 -4.18
C ASP A 171 29.96 2.66 -3.68
N GLN A 172 29.63 1.64 -2.88
CA GLN A 172 30.56 0.61 -2.43
C GLN A 172 30.55 -0.62 -3.36
N GLY A 173 29.91 -0.52 -4.53
CA GLY A 173 29.90 -1.57 -5.54
C GLY A 173 28.78 -2.60 -5.37
N ILE A 174 27.73 -2.32 -4.58
CA ILE A 174 26.57 -3.21 -4.43
C ILE A 174 25.36 -2.58 -5.10
N HIS A 175 24.97 -3.12 -6.24
CA HIS A 175 23.80 -2.68 -6.98
C HIS A 175 22.74 -3.76 -6.96
N ALA A 176 21.53 -3.41 -6.55
CA ALA A 176 20.39 -4.30 -6.59
C ALA A 176 19.24 -3.61 -7.34
N THR A 177 18.55 -4.37 -8.19
CA THR A 177 17.25 -4.00 -8.75
C THR A 177 16.25 -5.09 -8.45
N VAL A 178 14.98 -4.72 -8.40
CA VAL A 178 13.86 -5.65 -8.22
C VAL A 178 12.99 -5.61 -9.46
N GLU A 179 12.60 -6.80 -9.90
CA GLU A 179 11.58 -6.99 -10.93
C GLU A 179 10.45 -7.83 -10.37
N ARG A 180 9.25 -7.56 -10.88
CA ARG A 180 8.03 -8.24 -10.51
C ARG A 180 7.43 -8.89 -11.75
N GLY A 181 7.42 -10.22 -11.79
CA GLY A 181 6.79 -11.00 -12.85
C GLY A 181 5.39 -11.44 -12.44
N GLN A 182 4.40 -11.27 -13.33
CA GLN A 182 3.05 -11.79 -13.09
C GLN A 182 3.04 -13.31 -13.27
N MET A 183 2.60 -14.04 -12.25
CA MET A 183 2.59 -15.51 -12.23
C MET A 183 1.21 -16.07 -12.58
N LYS A 184 0.19 -15.54 -11.90
CA LYS A 184 -1.17 -16.05 -12.01
C LYS A 184 -2.15 -14.90 -11.99
N ASP A 185 -3.12 -14.99 -12.87
CA ASP A 185 -4.31 -14.15 -12.87
C ASP A 185 -5.52 -15.08 -12.73
N SER A 186 -6.35 -14.83 -11.72
CA SER A 186 -7.54 -15.64 -11.49
C SER A 186 -8.70 -14.84 -10.97
N ARG A 187 -9.91 -15.30 -11.29
CA ARG A 187 -11.15 -14.79 -10.70
C ARG A 187 -11.75 -15.86 -9.83
N THR A 188 -11.92 -15.57 -8.54
CA THR A 188 -12.48 -16.51 -7.57
C THR A 188 -13.53 -15.79 -6.73
N SER A 189 -14.77 -16.30 -6.74
CA SER A 189 -15.87 -15.77 -5.91
C SER A 189 -16.10 -14.26 -6.07
N GLY A 190 -16.07 -13.74 -7.30
CA GLY A 190 -16.24 -12.31 -7.60
C GLY A 190 -15.01 -11.44 -7.34
N LYS A 191 -13.94 -12.00 -6.73
CA LYS A 191 -12.66 -11.32 -6.54
C LYS A 191 -11.72 -11.59 -7.71
N HIS A 192 -10.97 -10.58 -8.12
CA HIS A 192 -9.88 -10.73 -9.08
C HIS A 192 -8.56 -10.74 -8.31
N VAL A 193 -7.81 -11.84 -8.42
CA VAL A 193 -6.56 -12.06 -7.69
C VAL A 193 -5.44 -12.18 -8.70
N ILE A 194 -4.40 -11.37 -8.52
CA ILE A 194 -3.17 -11.41 -9.31
C ILE A 194 -2.02 -11.75 -8.36
N ASP A 195 -1.33 -12.85 -8.64
CA ASP A 195 -0.12 -13.27 -7.92
C ASP A 195 1.12 -12.92 -8.72
N TYR A 196 2.16 -12.45 -8.03
CA TYR A 196 3.43 -12.06 -8.60
C TYR A 196 4.59 -12.80 -7.95
N GLU A 197 5.65 -12.99 -8.72
CA GLU A 197 6.95 -13.43 -8.22
C GLU A 197 7.95 -12.27 -8.30
N LEU A 198 8.70 -12.07 -7.22
CA LEU A 198 9.78 -11.10 -7.18
C LEU A 198 11.09 -11.76 -7.58
N ALA A 199 11.86 -11.08 -8.42
CA ALA A 199 13.22 -11.44 -8.76
C ALA A 199 14.14 -10.25 -8.51
N PHE A 200 15.32 -10.51 -7.97
CA PHE A 200 16.29 -9.47 -7.63
C PHE A 200 17.55 -9.65 -8.44
N PHE A 201 17.86 -8.69 -9.31
CA PHE A 201 19.17 -8.67 -9.95
C PHE A 201 20.15 -7.99 -9.02
N VAL A 202 21.22 -8.68 -8.67
CA VAL A 202 22.30 -8.14 -7.86
C VAL A 202 23.57 -8.12 -8.69
N TRP A 203 24.27 -6.99 -8.69
CA TRP A 203 25.63 -6.83 -9.17
C TRP A 203 26.53 -6.37 -8.01
N ASP A 204 27.62 -7.09 -7.77
CA ASP A 204 28.51 -6.91 -6.63
C ASP A 204 29.97 -6.84 -7.11
N SER A 205 30.49 -5.62 -7.24
CA SER A 205 31.84 -5.31 -7.72
C SER A 205 32.88 -5.13 -6.61
N ARG A 206 32.53 -5.43 -5.35
CA ARG A 206 33.49 -5.38 -4.23
C ARG A 206 34.70 -6.31 -4.39
N PHE A 207 34.64 -7.24 -5.34
CA PHE A 207 35.70 -8.20 -5.68
C PHE A 207 36.69 -7.68 -6.73
N GLY A 208 36.56 -6.42 -7.18
CA GLY A 208 37.44 -5.84 -8.19
C GLY A 208 36.93 -6.13 -9.61
N ASP A 209 37.85 -6.42 -10.52
CA ASP A 209 37.54 -6.68 -11.95
C ASP A 209 36.64 -7.92 -12.15
N ASP A 210 36.57 -8.80 -11.15
CA ASP A 210 35.74 -10.00 -11.12
C ASP A 210 34.37 -9.74 -10.48
N ALA A 211 33.67 -8.69 -10.93
CA ALA A 211 32.35 -8.35 -10.41
C ALA A 211 31.35 -9.49 -10.62
N ARG A 212 30.53 -9.75 -9.59
CA ARG A 212 29.54 -10.83 -9.60
C ARG A 212 28.18 -10.27 -10.03
N SER A 213 27.44 -11.00 -10.85
CA SER A 213 26.01 -10.70 -11.06
C SER A 213 25.15 -11.95 -11.04
N GLN A 214 23.96 -11.84 -10.47
CA GLN A 214 23.02 -12.96 -10.40
C GLN A 214 21.58 -12.45 -10.20
N TRP A 215 20.63 -13.14 -10.84
CA TRP A 215 19.23 -13.07 -10.46
C TRP A 215 18.98 -13.97 -9.25
N LEU A 216 18.42 -13.39 -8.19
CA LEU A 216 18.13 -14.03 -6.93
C LEU A 216 16.62 -14.13 -6.74
N SER A 217 16.16 -15.30 -6.31
CA SER A 217 14.82 -15.44 -5.72
C SER A 217 14.71 -14.63 -4.42
N PRO A 218 13.50 -14.37 -3.91
CA PRO A 218 13.32 -13.56 -2.70
C PRO A 218 14.07 -14.13 -1.48
N GLN A 219 14.15 -15.45 -1.35
CA GLN A 219 14.88 -16.08 -0.23
C GLN A 219 16.39 -15.86 -0.35
N GLN A 220 16.95 -16.03 -1.56
CA GLN A 220 18.37 -15.84 -1.83
C GLN A 220 18.76 -14.36 -1.65
N PHE A 221 17.91 -13.44 -2.13
CA PHE A 221 18.10 -12.00 -1.94
C PHE A 221 18.13 -11.63 -0.45
N ARG A 222 17.17 -12.10 0.35
CA ARG A 222 17.16 -11.83 1.81
C ARG A 222 18.45 -12.30 2.48
N HIS A 223 18.94 -13.49 2.11
CA HIS A 223 20.18 -13.99 2.66
C HIS A 223 21.37 -13.09 2.27
N PHE A 224 21.51 -12.79 0.98
CA PHE A 224 22.55 -11.90 0.47
C PHE A 224 22.52 -10.55 1.20
N ALA A 225 21.35 -9.90 1.26
CA ALA A 225 21.18 -8.60 1.88
C ALA A 225 21.55 -8.63 3.37
N ARG A 226 21.08 -9.62 4.13
CA ARG A 226 21.43 -9.77 5.55
C ARG A 226 22.93 -9.99 5.73
N HIS A 227 23.59 -10.76 4.86
CA HIS A 227 25.03 -10.97 4.90
C HIS A 227 25.79 -9.65 4.72
N VAL A 228 25.43 -8.89 3.68
CA VAL A 228 26.01 -7.56 3.41
C VAL A 228 25.81 -6.60 4.59
N LEU A 229 24.57 -6.50 5.09
CA LEU A 229 24.22 -5.57 6.16
C LEU A 229 24.93 -5.92 7.48
N ARG A 230 25.01 -7.21 7.84
CA ARG A 230 25.74 -7.67 9.03
C ARG A 230 27.22 -7.30 9.01
N ARG A 231 27.79 -7.13 7.82
CA ARG A 231 29.20 -6.79 7.61
C ARG A 231 29.41 -5.33 7.25
N ASN A 232 28.35 -4.51 7.29
CA ASN A 232 28.38 -3.11 6.87
C ASN A 232 29.06 -2.93 5.50
N GLY A 233 28.70 -3.77 4.52
CA GLY A 233 29.25 -3.71 3.17
C GLY A 233 30.65 -4.31 2.99
N GLN A 234 31.36 -4.68 4.07
CA GLN A 234 32.74 -5.17 3.99
C GLN A 234 32.82 -6.65 3.59
N LEU A 235 33.86 -7.00 2.83
CA LEU A 235 34.19 -8.39 2.50
C LEU A 235 35.08 -9.03 3.56
N THR A 236 34.73 -10.24 3.97
CA THR A 236 35.60 -11.06 4.83
C THR A 236 36.64 -11.83 4.01
N ARG A 237 37.67 -12.35 4.67
CA ARG A 237 38.62 -13.28 4.04
C ARG A 237 37.93 -14.53 3.51
N LEU A 238 36.90 -15.02 4.20
CA LEU A 238 36.12 -16.18 3.77
C LEU A 238 35.33 -15.88 2.49
N ASP A 239 34.72 -14.69 2.38
CA ASP A 239 34.00 -14.27 1.16
C ASP A 239 34.93 -14.27 -0.06
N ARG A 240 36.15 -13.74 0.11
CA ARG A 240 37.18 -13.73 -0.94
C ARG A 240 37.62 -15.14 -1.32
N LEU A 241 37.89 -16.00 -0.32
CA LEU A 241 38.30 -17.38 -0.56
C LEU A 241 37.20 -18.19 -1.27
N GLN A 242 35.94 -18.03 -0.87
CA GLN A 242 34.81 -18.68 -1.53
C GLN A 242 34.67 -18.22 -2.98
N HIS A 243 34.81 -16.92 -3.23
CA HIS A 243 34.80 -16.36 -4.58
C HIS A 243 35.90 -16.97 -5.46
N TYR A 244 37.15 -16.95 -5.00
CA TYR A 244 38.27 -17.54 -5.75
C TYR A 244 38.07 -19.04 -6.02
N TRP A 245 37.55 -19.79 -5.05
CA TRP A 245 37.31 -21.22 -5.24
C TRP A 245 36.18 -21.51 -6.24
N LEU A 246 35.11 -20.72 -6.25
CA LEU A 246 34.02 -20.89 -7.21
C LEU A 246 34.45 -20.50 -8.64
N GLN A 247 35.19 -19.40 -8.77
CA GLN A 247 35.66 -18.90 -10.05
C GLN A 247 36.72 -19.84 -10.67
N PHE A 248 37.78 -20.17 -9.93
CA PHE A 248 38.92 -20.92 -10.47
C PHE A 248 38.85 -22.43 -10.21
N GLY A 249 38.19 -22.85 -9.11
CA GLY A 249 38.10 -24.26 -8.73
C GLY A 249 36.90 -25.02 -9.33
N ARG A 250 35.83 -24.31 -9.71
CA ARG A 250 34.60 -24.92 -10.27
C ARG A 250 34.13 -24.34 -11.60
N ASN A 251 34.71 -23.23 -12.06
CA ASN A 251 34.24 -22.49 -13.24
C ASN A 251 32.73 -22.17 -13.17
N ASP A 252 32.21 -21.94 -11.95
CA ASP A 252 30.78 -21.71 -11.66
C ASP A 252 30.56 -20.22 -11.41
N SER A 253 30.51 -19.43 -12.49
CA SER A 253 30.25 -17.99 -12.43
C SER A 253 28.80 -17.65 -12.08
N GLY A 254 27.87 -18.59 -12.27
CA GLY A 254 26.43 -18.40 -12.04
C GLY A 254 25.99 -18.48 -10.58
N SER A 255 26.79 -19.09 -9.70
CA SER A 255 26.49 -19.27 -8.27
C SER A 255 27.28 -18.33 -7.35
N LEU A 256 27.84 -17.25 -7.91
CA LEU A 256 28.87 -16.47 -7.22
C LEU A 256 28.33 -15.60 -6.08
N ILE A 257 27.05 -15.21 -6.08
CA ILE A 257 26.47 -14.33 -5.04
C ILE A 257 25.82 -15.15 -3.93
N TYR A 258 25.19 -16.28 -4.27
CA TYR A 258 24.56 -17.14 -3.28
C TYR A 258 24.49 -18.60 -3.74
N LYS A 259 24.83 -19.53 -2.83
CA LYS A 259 24.55 -20.97 -2.95
C LYS A 259 23.93 -21.44 -1.64
N ASN A 260 22.90 -22.29 -1.73
CA ASN A 260 22.31 -22.98 -0.58
C ASN A 260 23.35 -23.84 0.13
#